data_AF-S3XJK4-F1
#
_entry.id   AF-S3XJK4-F1
#
_cell.length_a   1.000
_cell.length_b   1.000
_cell.length_c   1.000
_cell.angle_alpha   90.00
_cell.angle_beta   90.00
_cell.angle_gamma   90.00
#
_symmetry.space_group_name_H-M   'P 1'
#
loop_
_entity.id
_entity.type
_entity.pdbx_description
1 polymer ?
#
loop_
_entity_poly.entity_id
_entity_poly.type
_entity_poly.pdbx_seq_one_letter_code
_entity_poly.pdbx_strand_id
1 'polypeptide(L)'
;MFKNTSKKSQNDENLKSKILTAKDISEILERKFSASQINQVFVDMSLAEKYGKGYKITKKGEKFGGIQKNYMGNFYVCWDEKILKNELFLKMLRNDEGKDKITDEEERNFREKFKAKYRTKSGHFVRSRAEVIIADWLYSEFICFAYEKMVPIKEDMYCDFYLPKEDIYIEFWGYEEDSKYLNRKNKKIKHYKENNLNLIEIDNEAINNIDDFLPKEILNFKK
;
A
#
# COMPACT_ATOMS: atom_id res chain seq x y z
N MET A 1 -30.86 55.64 -21.11
CA MET A 1 -30.59 54.90 -22.36
C MET A 1 -29.32 54.08 -22.17
N PHE A 2 -29.49 52.77 -22.19
CA PHE A 2 -28.52 51.77 -21.74
C PHE A 2 -27.33 51.65 -22.70
N LYS A 3 -26.11 51.73 -22.15
CA LYS A 3 -24.88 51.33 -22.85
C LYS A 3 -24.67 49.84 -22.66
N ASN A 4 -24.59 49.16 -23.80
CA ASN A 4 -24.16 47.79 -24.01
C ASN A 4 -22.86 47.49 -23.24
N THR A 5 -22.88 46.47 -22.39
CA THR A 5 -21.68 45.72 -22.01
C THR A 5 -22.01 44.23 -22.09
N SER A 6 -21.63 43.63 -23.21
CA SER A 6 -21.59 42.20 -23.42
C SER A 6 -20.54 41.59 -22.48
N LYS A 7 -20.98 41.09 -21.32
CA LYS A 7 -20.20 40.11 -20.56
C LYS A 7 -20.17 38.83 -21.39
N LYS A 8 -19.05 38.62 -22.09
CA LYS A 8 -18.63 37.32 -22.61
C LYS A 8 -18.79 36.30 -21.48
N SER A 9 -19.70 35.35 -21.69
CA SER A 9 -19.77 34.09 -20.97
C SER A 9 -18.38 33.46 -20.93
N GLN A 10 -17.85 33.28 -19.74
CA GLN A 10 -16.71 32.41 -19.53
C GLN A 10 -17.13 31.01 -19.97
N ASN A 11 -16.44 30.49 -20.98
CA ASN A 11 -16.53 29.11 -21.42
C ASN A 11 -16.06 28.23 -20.26
N ASP A 12 -17.01 27.71 -19.47
CA ASP A 12 -16.84 26.44 -18.78
C ASP A 12 -16.96 25.32 -19.84
N GLU A 13 -15.94 25.22 -20.70
CA GLU A 13 -15.68 23.98 -21.40
C GLU A 13 -15.23 22.96 -20.35
N ASN A 14 -16.21 22.20 -19.89
CA ASN A 14 -16.04 20.99 -19.12
C ASN A 14 -15.24 20.00 -19.98
N LEU A 15 -13.91 20.16 -20.01
CA LEU A 15 -12.97 19.22 -20.60
C LEU A 15 -13.19 17.88 -19.89
N LYS A 16 -13.98 17.00 -20.52
CA LYS A 16 -14.14 15.61 -20.10
C LYS A 16 -12.75 14.99 -20.07
N SER A 17 -12.24 14.78 -18.86
CA SER A 17 -10.99 14.07 -18.64
C SER A 17 -11.06 12.69 -19.30
N LYS A 18 -9.97 12.28 -19.95
CA LYS A 18 -9.92 10.99 -20.62
C LYS A 18 -9.95 9.89 -19.57
N ILE A 19 -10.81 8.89 -19.78
CA ILE A 19 -10.88 7.70 -18.93
C ILE A 19 -9.94 6.64 -19.52
N LEU A 20 -9.01 6.17 -18.69
CA LEU A 20 -7.91 5.27 -19.06
C LEU A 20 -8.10 3.90 -18.40
N THR A 21 -7.87 2.84 -19.17
CA THR A 21 -7.63 1.49 -18.65
C THR A 21 -6.18 1.34 -18.19
N ALA A 22 -5.86 0.27 -17.46
CA ALA A 22 -4.47 -0.06 -17.15
C ALA A 22 -3.59 -0.26 -18.40
N LYS A 23 -4.18 -0.68 -19.52
CA LYS A 23 -3.48 -0.77 -20.81
C LYS A 23 -3.18 0.60 -21.38
N ASP A 24 -4.15 1.53 -21.35
CA ASP A 24 -3.92 2.91 -21.80
C ASP A 24 -2.85 3.60 -20.95
N ILE A 25 -2.88 3.41 -19.62
CA ILE A 25 -1.85 3.93 -18.71
C ILE A 25 -0.48 3.33 -19.05
N SER A 26 -0.42 2.01 -19.31
CA SER A 26 0.81 1.33 -19.73
C SER A 26 1.39 1.93 -21.00
N GLU A 27 0.56 2.17 -22.02
CA GLU A 27 0.98 2.76 -23.29
C GLU A 27 1.46 4.21 -23.14
N ILE A 28 0.77 5.02 -22.32
CA ILE A 28 1.18 6.41 -22.03
C ILE A 28 2.52 6.45 -21.29
N LEU A 29 2.79 5.48 -20.41
CA LEU A 29 4.07 5.33 -19.72
C LEU A 29 5.10 4.54 -20.55
N GLU A 30 4.98 4.57 -21.87
CA GLU A 30 5.92 3.96 -22.82
C GLU A 30 6.17 2.46 -22.57
N ARG A 31 5.14 1.77 -22.04
CA ARG A 31 5.17 0.36 -21.66
C ARG A 31 6.26 -0.01 -20.65
N LYS A 32 6.74 0.97 -19.86
CA LYS A 32 7.67 0.73 -18.75
C LYS A 32 7.08 -0.24 -17.71
N PHE A 33 5.76 -0.20 -17.53
CA PHE A 33 5.01 -1.09 -16.64
C PHE A 33 3.92 -1.79 -17.41
N SER A 34 3.75 -3.09 -17.18
CA SER A 34 2.65 -3.87 -17.76
C SER A 34 1.30 -3.46 -17.17
N ALA A 35 0.21 -3.69 -17.91
CA ALA A 35 -1.14 -3.48 -17.40
C ALA A 35 -1.43 -4.30 -16.11
N SER A 36 -0.80 -5.48 -15.97
CA SER A 36 -0.91 -6.28 -14.75
C SER A 36 -0.25 -5.61 -13.55
N GLN A 37 0.96 -5.05 -13.73
CA GLN A 37 1.65 -4.30 -12.67
C GLN A 37 0.85 -3.05 -12.27
N ILE A 38 0.32 -2.31 -13.24
CA ILE A 38 -0.52 -1.14 -12.99
C ILE A 38 -1.78 -1.52 -12.20
N ASN A 39 -2.47 -2.59 -12.60
CA ASN A 39 -3.62 -3.08 -11.83
C ASN A 39 -3.21 -3.54 -10.42
N GLN A 40 -2.04 -4.17 -10.28
CA GLN A 40 -1.55 -4.60 -8.97
C GLN A 40 -1.27 -3.40 -8.06
N VAL A 41 -0.78 -2.26 -8.58
CA VAL A 41 -0.65 -1.02 -7.81
C VAL A 41 -2.01 -0.54 -7.29
N PHE A 42 -3.06 -0.57 -8.12
CA PHE A 42 -4.40 -0.22 -7.65
C PHE A 42 -4.94 -1.18 -6.59
N VAL A 43 -4.59 -2.46 -6.67
CA VAL A 43 -4.91 -3.44 -5.63
C VAL A 43 -4.15 -3.14 -4.34
N ASP A 44 -2.85 -2.88 -4.43
CA ASP A 44 -1.98 -2.58 -3.28
C ASP A 44 -2.36 -1.27 -2.57
N MET A 45 -3.01 -0.33 -3.27
CA MET A 45 -3.58 0.88 -2.69
C MET A 45 -5.00 0.67 -2.11
N SER A 46 -5.51 -0.57 -2.15
CA SER A 46 -6.88 -0.98 -1.83
C SER A 46 -7.95 -0.24 -2.64
N LEU A 47 -7.61 0.22 -3.85
CA LEU A 47 -8.52 0.93 -4.75
C LEU A 47 -9.28 -0.03 -5.68
N ALA A 48 -8.71 -1.20 -5.93
CA ALA A 48 -9.34 -2.29 -6.66
C ALA A 48 -9.09 -3.63 -5.95
N GLU A 49 -9.83 -4.66 -6.32
CA GLU A 49 -9.65 -6.03 -5.83
C GLU A 49 -9.70 -7.00 -7.01
N LYS A 50 -8.95 -8.12 -6.91
CA LYS A 50 -9.01 -9.18 -7.92
C LYS A 50 -10.39 -9.86 -7.86
N TYR A 51 -11.02 -10.04 -9.01
CA TYR A 51 -12.31 -10.71 -9.12
C TYR A 51 -12.37 -11.59 -10.36
N GLY A 52 -12.28 -12.91 -10.15
CA GLY A 52 -12.17 -13.87 -11.26
C GLY A 52 -10.94 -13.57 -12.13
N LYS A 53 -11.17 -13.34 -13.43
CA LYS A 53 -10.12 -12.95 -14.39
C LYS A 53 -9.91 -11.43 -14.51
N GLY A 54 -10.60 -10.64 -13.69
CA GLY A 54 -10.64 -9.19 -13.80
C GLY A 54 -10.49 -8.49 -12.45
N TYR A 55 -11.00 -7.27 -12.39
CA TYR A 55 -10.86 -6.39 -11.23
C TYR A 55 -12.18 -5.70 -10.90
N LYS A 56 -12.51 -5.67 -9.61
CA LYS A 56 -13.60 -4.86 -9.08
C LYS A 56 -13.06 -3.61 -8.39
N ILE A 57 -13.79 -2.51 -8.51
CA ILE A 57 -13.47 -1.29 -7.77
C ILE A 57 -13.92 -1.39 -6.32
N THR A 58 -13.15 -0.83 -5.39
CA THR A 58 -13.57 -0.72 -3.99
C THR A 58 -14.28 0.61 -3.74
N LYS A 59 -14.97 0.75 -2.61
CA LYS A 59 -15.54 2.06 -2.17
C LYS A 59 -14.47 3.16 -2.08
N LYS A 60 -13.24 2.79 -1.72
CA LYS A 60 -12.08 3.71 -1.69
C LYS A 60 -11.68 4.10 -3.12
N GLY A 61 -11.64 3.13 -4.03
CA GLY A 61 -11.39 3.34 -5.46
C GLY A 61 -12.39 4.30 -6.12
N GLU A 62 -13.68 4.14 -5.83
CA GLU A 62 -14.73 5.04 -6.34
C GLU A 62 -14.51 6.47 -5.87
N LYS A 63 -14.25 6.67 -4.56
CA LYS A 63 -13.91 8.00 -4.00
C LYS A 63 -12.62 8.57 -4.59
N PHE A 64 -11.70 7.71 -5.01
CA PHE A 64 -10.46 8.08 -5.68
C PHE A 64 -10.66 8.39 -7.19
N GLY A 65 -11.90 8.31 -7.69
CA GLY A 65 -12.24 8.64 -9.07
C GLY A 65 -12.12 7.47 -10.06
N GLY A 66 -12.00 6.24 -9.55
CA GLY A 66 -12.05 5.05 -10.39
C GLY A 66 -13.47 4.74 -10.87
N ILE A 67 -13.56 4.01 -11.97
CA ILE A 67 -14.83 3.63 -12.62
C ILE A 67 -14.83 2.13 -12.87
N GLN A 68 -15.86 1.43 -12.39
CA GLN A 68 -16.11 0.04 -12.75
C GLN A 68 -16.68 -0.07 -14.17
N LYS A 69 -16.13 -0.99 -14.97
CA LYS A 69 -16.70 -1.41 -16.25
C LYS A 69 -16.79 -2.93 -16.36
N ASN A 70 -17.53 -3.41 -17.35
CA ASN A 70 -17.68 -4.81 -17.69
C ASN A 70 -17.56 -4.98 -19.21
N TYR A 71 -16.88 -6.04 -19.65
CA TYR A 71 -16.87 -6.45 -21.05
C TYR A 71 -16.94 -7.97 -21.13
N MET A 72 -17.94 -8.49 -21.84
CA MET A 72 -18.19 -9.93 -22.02
C MET A 72 -18.16 -10.71 -20.70
N GLY A 73 -18.75 -10.14 -19.63
CA GLY A 73 -18.80 -10.77 -18.31
C GLY A 73 -17.56 -10.56 -17.43
N ASN A 74 -16.47 -9.99 -17.96
CA ASN A 74 -15.27 -9.69 -17.18
C ASN A 74 -15.32 -8.25 -16.65
N PHE A 75 -15.15 -8.10 -15.34
CA PHE A 75 -15.05 -6.80 -14.68
C PHE A 75 -13.64 -6.20 -14.84
N TYR A 76 -13.57 -4.90 -15.09
CA TYR A 76 -12.30 -4.17 -15.12
C TYR A 76 -12.50 -2.73 -14.62
N VAL A 77 -11.41 -2.10 -14.20
CA VAL A 77 -11.42 -0.74 -13.66
C VAL A 77 -10.79 0.25 -14.64
N CYS A 78 -11.28 1.47 -14.62
CA CYS A 78 -10.74 2.60 -15.36
C CYS A 78 -10.52 3.80 -14.44
N TRP A 79 -9.67 4.73 -14.86
CA TRP A 79 -9.23 5.87 -14.07
C TRP A 79 -9.21 7.14 -14.91
N ASP A 80 -9.52 8.27 -14.29
CA ASP A 80 -9.30 9.58 -14.87
C ASP A 80 -7.80 9.79 -15.19
N GLU A 81 -7.46 10.43 -16.32
CA GLU A 81 -6.09 10.74 -16.71
C GLU A 81 -5.25 11.47 -15.65
N LYS A 82 -5.91 12.18 -14.72
CA LYS A 82 -5.27 12.83 -13.56
C LYS A 82 -4.48 11.83 -12.70
N ILE A 83 -4.78 10.53 -12.78
CA ILE A 83 -4.01 9.47 -12.11
C ILE A 83 -2.52 9.51 -12.48
N LEU A 84 -2.20 9.92 -13.71
CA LEU A 84 -0.83 10.04 -14.20
C LEU A 84 -0.04 11.17 -13.53
N LYS A 85 -0.72 12.07 -12.80
CA LYS A 85 -0.12 13.13 -12.00
C LYS A 85 -0.21 12.85 -10.50
N ASN A 86 -0.83 11.74 -10.10
CA ASN A 86 -0.98 11.39 -8.70
C ASN A 86 0.34 10.88 -8.12
N GLU A 87 0.93 11.64 -7.21
CA GLU A 87 2.26 11.34 -6.63
C GLU A 87 2.30 9.97 -5.95
N LEU A 88 1.26 9.59 -5.21
CA LEU A 88 1.20 8.31 -4.52
C LEU A 88 1.15 7.14 -5.50
N PHE A 89 0.31 7.23 -6.54
CA PHE A 89 0.24 6.21 -7.59
C PHE A 89 1.60 6.04 -8.28
N LEU A 90 2.24 7.15 -8.68
CA LEU A 90 3.55 7.12 -9.33
C LEU A 90 4.64 6.57 -8.41
N LYS A 91 4.59 6.91 -7.11
CA LYS A 91 5.49 6.37 -6.08
C LYS A 91 5.33 4.85 -5.97
N MET A 92 4.10 4.37 -5.81
CA MET A 92 3.81 2.93 -5.71
C MET A 92 4.22 2.17 -6.97
N LEU A 93 4.02 2.76 -8.15
CA LEU A 93 4.40 2.15 -9.42
C LEU A 93 5.92 2.00 -9.58
N ARG A 94 6.70 2.93 -9.03
CA ARG A 94 8.17 2.92 -9.07
C ARG A 94 8.81 2.06 -7.97
N ASN A 95 8.03 1.58 -7.00
CA ASN A 95 8.56 0.87 -5.83
C ASN A 95 9.26 -0.46 -6.19
N ASP A 96 8.98 -1.02 -7.37
CA ASP A 96 9.72 -2.17 -7.90
C ASP A 96 11.16 -1.84 -8.35
N GLU A 97 11.58 -0.56 -8.40
CA GLU A 97 12.94 -0.15 -8.79
C GLU A 97 14.00 -0.30 -7.67
N GLY A 98 13.66 -0.93 -6.54
CA GLY A 98 14.59 -1.26 -5.47
C GLY A 98 14.52 -0.34 -4.24
N LYS A 99 14.82 -0.92 -3.07
CA LYS A 99 14.79 -0.28 -1.73
C LYS A 99 15.81 0.86 -1.55
N ASP A 100 16.60 1.18 -2.57
CA ASP A 100 17.72 2.14 -2.50
C ASP A 100 17.30 3.62 -2.59
N LYS A 101 15.99 3.92 -2.63
CA LYS A 101 15.45 5.29 -2.67
C LYS A 101 14.62 5.64 -1.42
N ILE A 102 15.04 5.19 -0.25
CA ILE A 102 14.50 5.71 1.02
C ILE A 102 14.99 7.14 1.17
N THR A 103 14.08 8.11 1.06
CA THR A 103 14.44 9.53 1.16
C THR A 103 14.54 10.01 2.61
N ASP A 104 13.89 9.30 3.53
CA ASP A 104 13.91 9.59 4.96
C ASP A 104 15.26 9.18 5.57
N GLU A 105 16.01 10.16 6.08
CA GLU A 105 17.34 9.93 6.64
C GLU A 105 17.31 9.11 7.93
N GLU A 106 16.26 9.23 8.74
CA GLU A 106 16.13 8.47 9.98
C GLU A 106 15.92 6.97 9.67
N GLU A 107 15.07 6.68 8.69
CA GLU A 107 14.81 5.31 8.21
C GLU A 107 16.07 4.71 7.56
N ARG A 108 16.83 5.49 6.78
CA ARG A 108 18.12 5.06 6.22
C ARG A 108 19.12 4.71 7.31
N ASN A 109 19.32 5.62 8.27
CA ASN A 109 20.24 5.42 9.39
C ASN A 109 19.85 4.19 10.23
N PHE A 110 18.55 3.96 10.45
CA PHE A 110 18.06 2.77 11.12
C PHE A 110 18.46 1.49 10.38
N ARG A 111 18.24 1.42 9.05
CA ARG A 111 18.55 0.23 8.24
C ARG A 111 20.05 -0.04 8.13
N GLU A 112 20.88 1.00 8.13
CA GLU A 112 22.34 0.86 8.16
C GLU A 112 22.83 0.30 9.50
N LYS A 113 22.28 0.80 10.61
CA LYS A 113 22.57 0.33 11.96
C LYS A 113 22.07 -1.10 12.20
N PHE A 114 20.86 -1.40 11.75
CA PHE A 114 20.18 -2.68 11.92
C PHE A 114 20.07 -3.42 10.58
N LYS A 115 21.18 -4.03 10.15
CA LYS A 115 21.21 -4.80 8.90
C LYS A 115 20.40 -6.10 9.04
N ALA A 116 19.68 -6.45 7.97
CA ALA A 116 18.98 -7.73 7.88
C ALA A 116 19.99 -8.88 7.72
N LYS A 117 20.20 -9.66 8.78
CA LYS A 117 21.22 -10.73 8.83
C LYS A 117 20.65 -12.09 9.23
N TYR A 118 19.43 -12.14 9.76
CA TYR A 118 18.84 -13.37 10.25
C TYR A 118 18.00 -14.00 9.14
N ARG A 119 18.36 -15.22 8.72
CA ARG A 119 17.61 -15.94 7.68
C ARG A 119 16.43 -16.70 8.31
N THR A 120 15.26 -16.57 7.69
CA THR A 120 14.01 -17.24 8.08
C THR A 120 13.77 -18.50 7.25
N LYS A 121 12.83 -19.36 7.66
CA LYS A 121 12.41 -20.56 6.92
C LYS A 121 11.81 -20.24 5.55
N SER A 122 11.14 -19.09 5.45
CA SER A 122 10.61 -18.55 4.19
C SER A 122 11.70 -18.08 3.22
N GLY A 123 12.97 -18.00 3.66
CA GLY A 123 14.10 -17.52 2.88
C GLY A 123 14.39 -16.02 2.99
N HIS A 124 13.50 -15.23 3.61
CA HIS A 124 13.74 -13.81 3.87
C HIS A 124 14.87 -13.61 4.88
N PHE A 125 15.64 -12.53 4.72
CA PHE A 125 16.55 -12.02 5.74
C PHE A 125 15.87 -10.89 6.51
N VAL A 126 15.85 -11.00 7.85
CA VAL A 126 15.22 -10.04 8.76
C VAL A 126 16.22 -9.46 9.77
N ARG A 127 15.82 -8.43 10.53
CA ARG A 127 16.72 -7.60 11.35
C ARG A 127 16.79 -7.99 12.82
N SER A 128 15.85 -8.80 13.31
CA SER A 128 15.73 -9.19 14.71
C SER A 128 15.27 -10.63 14.88
N ARG A 129 15.50 -11.21 16.06
CA ARG A 129 15.00 -12.56 16.40
C ARG A 129 13.47 -12.61 16.51
N ALA A 130 12.86 -11.51 16.94
CA ALA A 130 11.41 -11.37 16.98
C ALA A 130 10.79 -11.48 15.57
N GLU A 131 11.35 -10.78 14.59
CA GLU A 131 10.93 -10.92 13.20
C GLU A 131 11.15 -12.34 12.65
N VAL A 132 12.18 -13.07 13.11
CA VAL A 132 12.34 -14.49 12.73
C VAL A 132 11.17 -15.32 13.25
N ILE A 133 10.77 -15.13 14.51
CA ILE A 133 9.64 -15.84 15.12
C ILE A 133 8.36 -15.57 14.32
N ILE A 134 8.06 -14.30 14.04
CA ILE A 134 6.86 -13.90 13.28
C ILE A 134 6.91 -14.49 11.86
N ALA A 135 8.03 -14.35 11.14
CA ALA A 135 8.17 -14.83 9.78
C ALA A 135 8.09 -16.36 9.68
N ASP A 136 8.72 -17.08 10.61
CA ASP A 136 8.71 -18.53 10.65
C ASP A 136 7.32 -19.07 11.01
N TRP A 137 6.59 -18.37 11.87
CA TRP A 137 5.19 -18.67 12.19
C TRP A 137 4.28 -18.50 10.97
N LEU A 138 4.36 -17.34 10.30
CA LEU A 138 3.59 -17.09 9.07
C LEU A 138 3.89 -18.15 8.00
N TYR A 139 5.16 -18.54 7.89
CA TYR A 139 5.58 -19.61 6.99
C TYR A 139 5.01 -20.98 7.35
N SER A 140 5.03 -21.37 8.64
CA SER A 140 4.49 -22.67 9.07
C SER A 140 2.98 -22.78 8.88
N GLU A 141 2.25 -21.66 9.02
CA GLU A 141 0.81 -21.59 8.78
C GLU A 141 0.44 -21.43 7.30
N PHE A 142 1.42 -21.50 6.39
CA PHE A 142 1.24 -21.29 4.95
C PHE A 142 0.58 -19.94 4.60
N ILE A 143 0.80 -18.93 5.44
CA ILE A 143 0.31 -17.58 5.23
C ILE A 143 1.34 -16.85 4.37
N CYS A 144 0.93 -16.46 3.16
CA CYS A 144 1.78 -15.64 2.28
C CYS A 144 1.96 -14.24 2.89
N PHE A 145 3.18 -13.73 2.88
CA PHE A 145 3.49 -12.40 3.39
C PHE A 145 4.59 -11.71 2.56
N ALA A 146 4.66 -10.39 2.65
CA ALA A 146 5.77 -9.58 2.16
C ALA A 146 6.52 -8.96 3.35
N TYR A 147 7.85 -9.04 3.35
CA TYR A 147 8.71 -8.43 4.36
C TYR A 147 9.15 -7.01 3.95
N GLU A 148 9.04 -6.05 4.86
CA GLU A 148 9.35 -4.64 4.60
C GLU A 148 8.60 -4.04 3.40
N LYS A 149 7.28 -4.23 3.36
CA LYS A 149 6.45 -3.67 2.30
C LYS A 149 6.20 -2.18 2.56
N MET A 150 6.33 -1.37 1.52
CA MET A 150 5.93 0.04 1.56
C MET A 150 4.43 0.15 1.82
N VAL A 151 4.07 1.02 2.75
CA VAL A 151 2.67 1.32 3.06
C VAL A 151 2.16 2.34 2.03
N PRO A 152 0.95 2.17 1.45
CA PRO A 152 0.43 3.01 0.36
C PRO A 152 -0.06 4.37 0.87
N ILE A 153 0.85 5.16 1.45
CA ILE A 153 0.65 6.51 1.96
C ILE A 153 1.70 7.47 1.38
N LYS A 154 1.50 8.77 1.57
CA LYS A 154 2.39 9.79 0.99
C LYS A 154 3.80 9.68 1.57
N GLU A 155 3.90 9.48 2.87
CA GLU A 155 5.14 9.36 3.63
C GLU A 155 5.92 8.08 3.26
N ASP A 156 7.25 8.13 3.35
CA ASP A 156 8.11 6.96 3.15
C ASP A 156 8.05 6.06 4.40
N MET A 157 7.05 5.18 4.43
CA MET A 157 6.83 4.25 5.54
C MET A 157 6.78 2.81 5.04
N TYR A 158 7.41 1.93 5.82
CA TYR A 158 7.44 0.48 5.56
C TYR A 158 6.95 -0.25 6.80
N CYS A 159 6.09 -1.24 6.60
CA CYS A 159 5.66 -2.20 7.64
C CYS A 159 6.70 -3.30 7.82
N ASP A 160 6.69 -4.00 8.94
CA ASP A 160 7.58 -5.16 9.11
C ASP A 160 7.09 -6.33 8.23
N PHE A 161 5.80 -6.64 8.29
CA PHE A 161 5.17 -7.65 7.44
C PHE A 161 3.83 -7.18 6.87
N TYR A 162 3.50 -7.64 5.67
CA TYR A 162 2.19 -7.42 5.04
C TYR A 162 1.57 -8.74 4.59
N LEU A 163 0.31 -8.98 4.96
CA LEU A 163 -0.48 -10.13 4.55
C LEU A 163 -1.42 -9.72 3.38
N PRO A 164 -1.07 -10.04 2.12
CA PRO A 164 -1.78 -9.53 0.94
C PRO A 164 -3.20 -10.08 0.77
N LYS A 165 -3.49 -11.26 1.35
CA LYS A 165 -4.82 -11.88 1.20
C LYS A 165 -5.86 -11.18 2.08
N GLU A 166 -5.50 -10.89 3.32
CA GLU A 166 -6.37 -10.23 4.30
C GLU A 166 -6.22 -8.69 4.30
N ASP A 167 -5.26 -8.14 3.54
CA ASP A 167 -4.90 -6.71 3.51
C ASP A 167 -4.53 -6.18 4.90
N ILE A 168 -3.59 -6.87 5.58
CA ILE A 168 -3.15 -6.58 6.96
C ILE A 168 -1.68 -6.20 6.98
N TYR A 169 -1.34 -5.15 7.73
CA TYR A 169 0.02 -4.74 8.07
C TYR A 169 0.35 -5.20 9.50
N ILE A 170 1.56 -5.69 9.71
CA ILE A 170 2.07 -6.13 11.02
C ILE A 170 3.31 -5.30 11.36
N GLU A 171 3.36 -4.81 12.59
CA GLU A 171 4.51 -4.11 13.17
C GLU A 171 4.91 -4.77 14.50
N PHE A 172 6.21 -4.93 14.72
CA PHE A 172 6.76 -5.41 15.98
C PHE A 172 7.41 -4.27 16.80
N TRP A 173 6.89 -4.07 18.01
CA TRP A 173 7.26 -3.02 18.93
C TRP A 173 8.19 -3.52 20.06
N GLY A 174 9.41 -3.93 19.71
CA GLY A 174 10.34 -4.55 20.67
C GLY A 174 11.21 -3.62 21.52
N TYR A 175 11.27 -2.31 21.24
CA TYR A 175 12.28 -1.41 21.84
C TYR A 175 11.66 -0.17 22.50
N GLU A 176 11.06 -0.30 23.67
CA GLU A 176 10.22 0.77 24.25
C GLU A 176 10.96 1.82 25.10
N GLU A 177 12.26 1.64 25.36
CA GLU A 177 13.02 2.47 26.32
C GLU A 177 13.62 3.76 25.70
N ASP A 178 13.58 3.93 24.38
CA ASP A 178 14.10 5.12 23.68
C ASP A 178 12.96 6.05 23.26
N SER A 179 13.01 7.32 23.71
CA SER A 179 12.01 8.35 23.37
C SER A 179 11.90 8.59 21.86
N LYS A 180 13.01 8.44 21.11
CA LYS A 180 12.99 8.52 19.64
C LYS A 180 12.21 7.35 19.03
N TYR A 181 12.40 6.15 19.57
CA TYR A 181 11.67 4.97 19.11
C TYR A 181 10.17 5.12 19.38
N LEU A 182 9.79 5.59 20.57
CA LEU A 182 8.40 5.79 20.95
C LEU A 182 7.71 6.83 20.04
N ASN A 183 8.41 7.93 19.70
CA ASN A 183 7.91 8.91 18.75
C ASN A 183 7.68 8.30 17.35
N ARG A 184 8.59 7.44 16.88
CA ARG A 184 8.45 6.74 15.59
C ARG A 184 7.29 5.75 15.60
N LYS A 185 7.13 4.95 16.66
CA LYS A 185 5.98 4.05 16.89
C LYS A 185 4.67 4.83 16.82
N ASN A 186 4.55 5.90 17.59
CA ASN A 186 3.36 6.75 17.61
C ASN A 186 3.05 7.39 16.25
N LYS A 187 4.07 7.85 15.52
CA LYS A 187 3.92 8.39 14.15
C LYS A 187 3.39 7.32 13.20
N LYS A 188 3.94 6.11 13.22
CA LYS A 188 3.46 4.99 12.39
C LYS A 188 2.00 4.64 12.70
N ILE A 189 1.66 4.43 13.97
CA ILE A 189 0.29 4.11 14.41
C ILE A 189 -0.70 5.17 13.95
N LYS A 190 -0.33 6.45 14.09
CA LYS A 190 -1.14 7.57 13.59
C LYS A 190 -1.39 7.47 12.09
N HIS A 191 -0.38 7.19 11.29
CA HIS A 191 -0.53 7.03 9.84
C HIS A 191 -1.44 5.85 9.46
N TYR A 192 -1.31 4.69 10.12
CA TYR A 192 -2.20 3.56 9.89
C TYR A 192 -3.66 3.92 10.17
N LYS A 193 -3.91 4.60 11.30
CA LYS A 193 -5.26 5.04 11.70
C LYS A 193 -5.85 6.07 10.74
N GLU A 194 -5.10 7.12 10.39
CA GLU A 194 -5.57 8.19 9.50
C GLU A 194 -5.89 7.68 8.08
N ASN A 195 -5.17 6.64 7.63
CA ASN A 195 -5.38 6.04 6.32
C ASN A 195 -6.32 4.83 6.32
N ASN A 196 -6.92 4.50 7.48
CA ASN A 196 -7.83 3.38 7.68
C ASN A 196 -7.26 2.05 7.17
N LEU A 197 -6.03 1.75 7.59
CA LEU A 197 -5.29 0.54 7.25
C LEU A 197 -5.39 -0.46 8.41
N ASN A 198 -5.50 -1.75 8.07
CA ASN A 198 -5.58 -2.81 9.08
C ASN A 198 -4.19 -3.05 9.67
N LEU A 199 -4.02 -2.78 10.97
CA LEU A 199 -2.76 -2.92 11.68
C LEU A 199 -2.89 -3.98 12.78
N ILE A 200 -1.95 -4.92 12.81
CA ILE A 200 -1.67 -5.78 13.97
C ILE A 200 -0.37 -5.29 14.60
N GLU A 201 -0.43 -4.99 15.90
CA GLU A 201 0.69 -4.55 16.69
C GLU A 201 1.16 -5.70 17.59
N ILE A 202 2.43 -6.08 17.50
CA ILE A 202 3.01 -7.14 18.33
C ILE A 202 4.05 -6.51 19.24
N ASP A 203 3.89 -6.64 20.55
CA ASP A 203 4.90 -6.23 21.53
C ASP A 203 5.68 -7.43 22.10
N ASN A 204 6.53 -7.18 23.09
CA ASN A 204 7.34 -8.20 23.73
C ASN A 204 6.52 -9.23 24.52
N GLU A 205 5.30 -8.90 24.97
CA GLU A 205 4.43 -9.85 25.68
C GLU A 205 3.66 -10.73 24.69
N ALA A 206 3.11 -10.11 23.65
CA ALA A 206 2.37 -10.77 22.58
C ALA A 206 3.23 -11.79 21.83
N ILE A 207 4.50 -11.44 21.55
CA ILE A 207 5.39 -12.34 20.80
C ILE A 207 5.73 -13.62 21.58
N ASN A 208 5.69 -13.61 22.91
CA ASN A 208 5.92 -14.80 23.71
C ASN A 208 4.76 -15.81 23.59
N ASN A 209 3.60 -15.36 23.10
CA ASN A 209 2.39 -16.17 22.89
C ASN A 209 1.93 -16.07 21.43
N ILE A 210 2.87 -16.02 20.48
CA ILE A 210 2.57 -15.73 19.07
C ILE A 210 1.56 -16.72 18.45
N ASP A 211 1.62 -17.98 18.88
CA ASP A 211 0.76 -19.06 18.40
C ASP A 211 -0.72 -18.84 18.73
N ASP A 212 -1.02 -18.19 19.86
CA ASP A 212 -2.39 -17.83 20.25
C ASP A 212 -2.77 -16.44 19.74
N PHE A 213 -1.82 -15.51 19.75
CA PHE A 213 -2.04 -14.11 19.42
C PHE A 213 -2.38 -13.89 17.94
N LEU A 214 -1.51 -14.35 17.02
CA LEU A 214 -1.66 -14.05 15.61
C LEU A 214 -2.94 -14.63 14.97
N PRO A 215 -3.35 -15.89 15.23
CA PRO A 215 -4.61 -16.42 14.69
C PRO A 215 -5.81 -15.59 15.09
N LYS A 216 -5.87 -15.17 16.35
CA LYS A 216 -6.96 -14.37 16.90
C LYS A 216 -7.01 -12.99 16.25
N GLU A 217 -5.87 -12.31 16.15
CA GLU A 217 -5.81 -10.97 15.57
C GLU A 217 -6.10 -10.96 14.06
N ILE A 218 -5.58 -11.93 13.31
CA ILE A 218 -5.86 -12.06 11.87
C ILE A 218 -7.37 -12.30 11.63
N LEU A 219 -8.03 -13.05 12.51
CA LEU A 219 -9.46 -13.35 12.40
C LEU A 219 -10.33 -12.09 12.46
N ASN A 220 -9.92 -11.06 13.20
CA ASN A 220 -10.65 -9.78 13.32
C ASN A 220 -10.80 -9.04 11.98
N PHE A 221 -9.96 -9.37 10.98
CA PHE A 221 -9.94 -8.71 9.67
C PHE A 221 -10.39 -9.60 8.51
N LYS A 222 -10.75 -10.87 8.77
CA LYS A 222 -11.30 -11.74 7.72
C LYS A 222 -12.67 -11.19 7.29
N LYS A 223 -12.78 -10.87 5.99
CA LYS A 223 -14.03 -10.48 5.33
C LYS A 223 -14.89 -11.69 5.00
#